data_AF-A0A8J4C6T7-F1
#
_entry.id   AF-A0A8J4C6T7-F1
#
_cell.length_a   1.000
_cell.length_b   1.000
_cell.length_c   1.000
_cell.angle_alpha   90.00
_cell.angle_beta   90.00
_cell.angle_gamma   90.00
#
_symmetry.space_group_name_H-M   'P 1'
#
loop_
_entity.id
_entity.type
_entity.pdbx_description
1 polymer ?
#
loop_
_entity_poly.entity_id
_entity_poly.type
_entity_poly.pdbx_seq_one_letter_code
_entity_poly.pdbx_strand_id
1 'polypeptide(L)'
;MIAHQAIPVRSAASAGRAKLVVRCHGNGASSGTLQVGQKVKVVSSIKVYHAPKHPEGIDLNGMEGTLIKDVTHYKGKILSANFPFEVEFHLPSNEKPTKFKVHLGEDEIQPL
;
A
#
# COMPACT_ATOMS: atom_id res chain seq x y z
N MET A 1 25.46 -22.36 69.22
CA MET A 1 24.25 -22.97 68.63
C MET A 1 23.71 -21.97 67.61
N ILE A 2 24.03 -22.13 66.32
CA ILE A 2 23.64 -21.19 65.27
C ILE A 2 22.90 -22.01 64.22
N ALA A 3 21.60 -21.75 64.07
CA ALA A 3 20.69 -22.52 63.23
C ALA A 3 20.81 -22.09 61.76
N HIS A 4 21.25 -22.99 60.89
CA HIS A 4 21.14 -22.82 59.44
C HIS A 4 19.72 -23.24 59.01
N GLN A 5 18.83 -22.27 58.78
CA GLN A 5 17.55 -22.54 58.12
C GLN A 5 17.74 -22.54 56.61
N ALA A 6 17.33 -23.65 55.98
CA ALA A 6 17.30 -23.84 54.54
C ALA A 6 16.11 -23.10 53.90
N ILE A 7 16.32 -22.50 52.73
CA ILE A 7 15.33 -21.76 51.95
C ILE A 7 14.59 -22.75 51.02
N PRO A 8 13.24 -22.78 50.98
CA PRO A 8 12.51 -23.66 50.08
C PRO A 8 12.48 -23.10 48.65
N VAL A 9 12.95 -23.89 47.67
CA VAL A 9 12.77 -23.61 46.24
C VAL A 9 11.34 -23.95 45.83
N ARG A 10 10.58 -22.92 45.41
CA ARG A 10 9.21 -23.09 44.91
C ARG A 10 9.26 -23.54 43.45
N SER A 11 8.75 -24.74 43.19
CA SER A 11 8.57 -25.28 41.83
C SER A 11 7.45 -24.50 41.12
N ALA A 12 7.78 -23.88 39.98
CA ALA A 12 6.84 -23.16 39.15
C ALA A 12 6.01 -24.14 38.31
N ALA A 13 4.69 -24.13 38.50
CA ALA A 13 3.74 -24.89 37.71
C ALA A 13 3.75 -24.43 36.24
N SER A 14 3.75 -25.39 35.31
CA SER A 14 3.65 -25.13 33.87
C SER A 14 2.23 -24.69 33.52
N ALA A 15 2.04 -23.38 33.34
CA ALA A 15 0.80 -22.82 32.82
C ALA A 15 0.59 -23.32 31.38
N GLY A 16 -0.58 -23.93 31.15
CA GLY A 16 -0.98 -24.48 29.85
C GLY A 16 -0.88 -23.46 28.72
N ARG A 17 -0.48 -23.95 27.55
CA ARG A 17 -0.36 -23.18 26.31
C ARG A 17 -1.73 -22.73 25.84
N ALA A 18 -2.16 -21.54 26.25
CA ALA A 18 -3.37 -20.92 25.75
C ALA A 18 -3.29 -20.77 24.23
N LYS A 19 -4.28 -21.30 23.52
CA LYS A 19 -4.39 -21.23 22.06
C LYS A 19 -4.66 -19.76 21.70
N LEU A 20 -3.63 -19.08 21.20
CA LEU A 20 -3.75 -17.73 20.65
C LEU A 20 -4.69 -17.78 19.44
N VAL A 21 -5.97 -17.49 19.67
CA VAL A 21 -6.90 -17.17 18.59
C VAL A 21 -6.57 -15.76 18.14
N VAL A 22 -5.84 -15.65 17.05
CA VAL A 22 -5.67 -14.40 16.31
C VAL A 22 -7.04 -14.05 15.73
N ARG A 23 -7.72 -13.09 16.36
CA ARG A 23 -8.85 -12.39 15.75
C ARG A 23 -8.28 -11.32 14.82
N CYS A 24 -8.17 -11.66 13.54
CA CYS A 24 -7.91 -10.69 12.49
C CYS A 24 -9.12 -9.76 12.41
N HIS A 25 -9.04 -8.57 13.00
CA HIS A 25 -9.99 -7.49 12.73
C HIS A 25 -9.67 -6.95 11.34
N GLY A 26 -10.37 -7.49 10.34
CA GLY A 26 -10.42 -6.91 9.00
C GLY A 26 -11.23 -5.62 9.03
N ASN A 27 -10.52 -4.51 9.22
CA ASN A 27 -10.74 -3.19 8.61
C ASN A 27 -9.97 -2.18 9.45
N GLY A 28 -8.65 -2.19 9.27
CA GLY A 28 -7.80 -1.10 9.72
C GLY A 28 -8.13 0.14 8.91
N ALA A 29 -8.80 1.10 9.54
CA ALA A 29 -8.87 2.48 9.07
C ALA A 29 -7.44 3.00 8.91
N SER A 30 -6.94 3.09 7.68
CA SER A 30 -5.66 3.72 7.40
C SER A 30 -5.85 5.22 7.32
N SER A 31 -5.55 5.89 8.42
CA SER A 31 -5.46 7.34 8.52
C SER A 31 -4.37 7.85 7.57
N GLY A 32 -4.73 8.27 6.36
CA GLY A 32 -3.88 9.13 5.51
C GLY A 32 -2.95 8.48 4.49
N THR A 33 -3.23 7.26 4.01
CA THR A 33 -2.41 6.64 2.95
C THR A 33 -3.32 6.11 1.84
N LEU A 34 -3.07 6.57 0.61
CA LEU A 34 -3.84 6.26 -0.60
C LEU A 34 -4.30 4.79 -0.65
N GLN A 35 -5.59 4.56 -0.82
CA GLN A 35 -6.14 3.22 -0.89
C GLN A 35 -6.28 2.72 -2.32
N VAL A 36 -6.05 1.42 -2.51
CA VAL A 36 -6.35 0.74 -3.77
C VAL A 36 -7.85 0.81 -4.05
N GLY A 37 -8.21 1.34 -5.21
CA GLY A 37 -9.58 1.63 -5.64
C GLY A 37 -9.99 3.10 -5.46
N GLN A 38 -9.17 3.94 -4.84
CA GLN A 38 -9.48 5.35 -4.64
C GLN A 38 -9.27 6.17 -5.92
N LYS A 39 -10.10 7.20 -6.11
CA LYS A 39 -9.90 8.23 -7.13
C LYS A 39 -8.76 9.14 -6.70
N VAL A 40 -7.84 9.39 -7.61
CA VAL A 40 -6.67 10.22 -7.38
C VAL A 40 -6.56 11.26 -8.48
N LYS A 41 -6.09 12.45 -8.12
CA LYS A 41 -5.76 13.52 -9.06
C LYS A 41 -4.25 13.72 -9.07
N VAL A 42 -3.68 13.85 -10.26
CA VAL A 42 -2.25 14.15 -10.40
C VAL A 42 -2.05 15.67 -10.21
N VAL A 43 -1.19 16.05 -9.28
CA VAL A 43 -0.87 17.46 -9.00
C VAL A 43 0.39 17.94 -9.71
N SER A 44 1.29 17.01 -10.02
CA SER A 44 2.57 17.31 -10.68
C SER A 44 2.47 17.20 -12.20
N SER A 45 3.29 17.96 -12.92
CA SER A 45 3.39 17.88 -14.39
C SER A 45 4.32 16.74 -14.80
N ILE A 46 3.72 15.59 -15.11
CA ILE A 46 4.45 14.38 -15.53
C ILE A 46 4.09 14.06 -16.97
N LYS A 47 5.10 14.02 -17.84
CA LYS A 47 4.95 13.58 -19.23
C LYS A 47 5.22 12.09 -19.33
N VAL A 48 4.23 11.34 -19.82
CA VAL A 48 4.37 9.88 -19.98
C VAL A 48 4.18 9.48 -21.44
N TYR A 49 5.10 8.65 -21.94
CA TYR A 49 5.18 8.23 -23.35
C TYR A 49 4.66 6.82 -23.63
N HIS A 50 4.29 6.05 -22.60
CA HIS A 50 3.78 4.68 -22.77
C HIS A 50 2.34 4.59 -23.31
N ALA A 51 1.69 5.73 -23.59
CA ALA A 51 0.30 5.75 -24.05
C ALA A 51 0.26 5.33 -25.53
N PRO A 52 -0.39 4.21 -25.89
CA PRO A 52 -0.31 3.64 -27.23
C PRO A 52 -0.89 4.52 -28.34
N LYS A 53 -1.69 5.53 -27.98
CA LYS A 53 -2.30 6.48 -28.92
C LYS A 53 -1.58 7.82 -29.05
N HIS A 54 -0.65 8.14 -28.15
CA HIS A 54 0.04 9.43 -28.14
C HIS A 54 1.54 9.21 -27.87
N PRO A 55 2.32 8.91 -28.92
CA PRO A 55 3.77 8.77 -28.80
C PRO A 55 4.47 10.11 -28.50
N GLU A 56 3.78 11.24 -28.71
CA GLU A 56 4.25 12.60 -28.43
C GLU A 56 4.39 12.92 -26.92
N GLY A 57 3.87 12.05 -26.05
CA GLY A 57 3.89 12.24 -24.60
C GLY A 57 2.68 13.03 -24.11
N ILE A 58 1.97 12.47 -23.14
CA ILE A 58 0.81 13.12 -22.52
C ILE A 58 1.24 13.69 -21.17
N ASP A 59 0.95 14.97 -20.95
CA ASP A 59 1.09 15.60 -19.63
C ASP A 59 -0.12 15.21 -18.77
N LEU A 60 0.12 14.57 -17.62
CA LEU A 60 -0.93 14.07 -16.74
C LEU A 60 -1.42 15.11 -15.73
N ASN A 61 -0.91 16.34 -15.79
CA ASN A 61 -1.24 17.37 -14.81
C ASN A 61 -2.75 17.61 -14.72
N GLY A 62 -3.29 17.54 -13.50
CA GLY A 62 -4.70 17.77 -13.23
C GLY A 62 -5.64 16.65 -13.69
N MET A 63 -5.12 15.56 -14.26
CA MET A 63 -5.93 14.42 -14.67
C MET A 63 -6.33 13.56 -13.48
N GLU A 64 -7.54 13.03 -13.55
CA GLU A 64 -8.09 12.11 -12.58
C GLU A 64 -7.90 10.67 -13.04
N GLY A 65 -7.48 9.81 -12.13
CA GLY A 65 -7.27 8.39 -12.35
C GLY A 65 -7.80 7.56 -11.19
N THR A 66 -7.79 6.25 -11.36
CA THR A 66 -8.16 5.30 -10.29
C THR A 66 -6.92 4.51 -9.89
N LEU A 67 -6.61 4.47 -8.60
CA LEU A 67 -5.48 3.70 -8.08
C LEU A 67 -5.82 2.21 -8.12
N ILE A 68 -5.12 1.42 -8.92
CA ILE A 68 -5.42 -0.01 -9.12
C ILE A 68 -4.62 -0.88 -8.18
N LYS A 69 -3.39 -0.48 -7.84
CA LYS A 69 -2.46 -1.37 -7.16
C LYS A 69 -1.38 -0.60 -6.40
N ASP A 70 -1.01 -1.14 -5.24
CA ASP A 70 0.23 -0.85 -4.54
C ASP A 70 1.25 -1.96 -4.87
N VAL A 71 2.42 -1.60 -5.39
CA VAL A 71 3.51 -2.54 -5.71
C VAL A 71 4.55 -2.63 -4.59
N THR A 72 4.38 -1.91 -3.47
CA THR A 72 5.30 -1.96 -2.33
C THR A 72 5.44 -3.38 -1.77
N HIS A 73 4.37 -4.17 -1.82
CA HIS A 73 4.35 -5.55 -1.33
C HIS A 73 4.01 -6.54 -2.44
N TYR A 74 4.93 -7.46 -2.75
CA TYR A 74 4.69 -8.52 -3.71
C TYR A 74 5.02 -9.89 -3.12
N LYS A 75 3.99 -10.75 -2.98
CA LYS A 75 4.10 -12.15 -2.51
C LYS A 75 4.96 -12.31 -1.23
N GLY A 76 4.76 -11.41 -0.27
CA GLY A 76 5.49 -11.43 1.01
C GLY A 76 6.91 -10.84 0.94
N LYS A 77 7.30 -10.24 -0.19
CA LYS A 77 8.54 -9.47 -0.33
C LYS A 77 8.22 -7.98 -0.38
N ILE A 78 9.01 -7.19 0.33
CA ILE A 78 8.99 -5.73 0.24
C ILE A 78 9.81 -5.36 -0.99
N LEU A 79 9.20 -4.61 -1.92
CA LEU A 79 9.86 -4.10 -3.10
C LEU A 79 10.30 -2.65 -2.86
N SER A 80 11.53 -2.32 -3.24
CA SER A 80 12.05 -0.95 -3.23
C SER A 80 11.66 -0.21 -4.52
N ALA A 81 10.38 -0.23 -4.87
CA ALA A 81 9.88 0.50 -6.02
C ALA A 81 9.89 2.00 -5.71
N ASN A 82 10.55 2.82 -6.54
CA ASN A 82 10.53 4.27 -6.40
C ASN A 82 9.13 4.87 -6.65
N PHE A 83 8.32 4.18 -7.46
CA PHE A 83 6.94 4.55 -7.79
C PHE A 83 5.99 3.41 -7.45
N PRO A 84 5.51 3.32 -6.20
CA PRO A 84 4.76 2.17 -5.72
C PRO A 84 3.29 2.14 -6.17
N PHE A 85 2.71 3.24 -6.63
CA PHE A 85 1.27 3.27 -6.96
C PHE A 85 1.03 3.12 -8.45
N GLU A 86 0.27 2.11 -8.86
CA GLU A 86 -0.22 1.95 -10.23
C GLU A 86 -1.58 2.64 -10.36
N VAL A 87 -1.67 3.66 -11.21
CA VAL A 87 -2.89 4.44 -11.46
C VAL A 87 -3.36 4.18 -12.90
N GLU A 88 -4.65 3.85 -13.06
CA GLU A 88 -5.32 3.79 -14.35
C GLU A 88 -5.90 5.15 -14.73
N PHE A 89 -5.59 5.59 -15.95
CA PHE A 89 -6.22 6.75 -16.56
C PHE A 89 -7.11 6.31 -17.71
N HIS A 90 -8.28 6.93 -17.80
CA HIS A 90 -9.25 6.73 -18.89
C HIS A 90 -9.34 8.02 -19.68
N LEU A 91 -8.69 8.05 -20.85
CA LEU A 91 -8.80 9.19 -21.77
C LEU A 91 -9.92 8.95 -22.79
N PRO A 92 -10.91 9.86 -22.89
CA PRO A 92 -11.89 9.85 -23.96
C PRO A 92 -11.23 10.35 -25.25
N SER A 93 -10.48 9.48 -25.91
CA SER A 93 -9.94 9.75 -27.24
C SER A 93 -11.04 9.53 -28.29
N ASN A 94 -11.11 10.41 -29.30
CA ASN A 94 -12.15 10.58 -30.34
C ASN A 94 -12.69 9.29 -30.99
N GLU A 95 -11.99 8.16 -30.88
CA GLU A 95 -12.41 6.91 -31.52
C GLU A 95 -12.49 5.70 -30.57
N LYS A 96 -11.65 5.62 -29.53
CA LYS A 96 -11.70 4.51 -28.54
C LYS A 96 -11.17 4.98 -27.18
N PRO A 97 -11.86 4.64 -26.06
CA PRO A 97 -11.36 4.93 -24.72
C PRO A 97 -10.01 4.22 -24.52
N THR A 98 -8.97 5.01 -24.29
CA THR A 98 -7.62 4.47 -24.09
C THR A 98 -7.36 4.42 -22.60
N LYS A 99 -7.30 3.21 -22.07
CA LYS A 99 -6.83 2.94 -20.72
C LYS A 99 -5.33 2.72 -20.74
N PHE A 100 -4.62 3.42 -19.88
CA PHE A 100 -3.19 3.21 -19.66
C PHE A 100 -2.88 3.30 -18.18
N LYS A 101 -1.75 2.72 -17.80
CA LYS A 101 -1.38 2.46 -16.41
C LYS A 101 -0.02 3.06 -16.11
N VAL A 102 0.01 4.01 -15.20
CA VAL A 102 1.23 4.74 -14.85
C VAL A 102 1.63 4.40 -13.42
N HIS A 103 2.92 4.25 -13.19
CA HIS A 103 3.47 4.16 -11.86
C HIS A 103 3.77 5.57 -11.35
N LEU A 104 3.13 5.98 -10.26
CA LEU A 104 3.27 7.29 -9.64
C LEU A 104 3.71 7.13 -8.18
N GLY A 105 4.32 8.18 -7.64
CA GLY A 105 4.64 8.30 -6.22
C GLY A 105 3.48 8.91 -5.44
N GLU A 106 3.50 8.79 -4.12
CA GLU A 106 2.52 9.45 -3.23
C GLU A 106 2.57 10.98 -3.30
N ASP A 107 3.75 11.56 -3.50
CA ASP A 107 3.96 13.02 -3.56
C ASP A 107 3.29 13.65 -4.79
N GLU A 108 3.20 12.88 -5.88
CA GLU A 108 2.72 13.37 -7.17
C GLU A 108 1.18 13.28 -7.33
N ILE A 109 0.51 12.59 -6.39
CA ILE A 109 -0.92 12.31 -6.45
C ILE A 109 -1.64 12.76 -5.18
N GLN A 110 -2.82 13.33 -5.34
CA GLN A 110 -3.71 13.64 -4.23
C GLN A 110 -4.97 12.79 -4.30
N PRO A 111 -5.41 12.17 -3.19
CA PRO A 111 -6.71 11.51 -3.12
C PRO A 111 -7.83 12.55 -3.25
N LEU A 112 -8.89 12.20 -4.00
CA LEU A 112 -10.13 12.97 -4.10
C LEU A 112 -11.16 12.47 -3.08
#